data_AF-A0A3M9MMZ5-F1
#
_entry.id   AF-A0A3M9MMZ5-F1
#
_cell.length_a   1.000
_cell.length_b   1.000
_cell.length_c   1.000
_cell.angle_alpha   90.00
_cell.angle_beta   90.00
_cell.angle_gamma   90.00
#
_symmetry.space_group_name_H-M   'P 1'
#
loop_
_entity.id
_entity.type
_entity.pdbx_description
1 polymer ?
#
loop_
_entity_poly.entity_id
_entity_poly.type
_entity_poly.pdbx_seq_one_letter_code
_entity_poly.pdbx_strand_id
1 'polypeptide(L)'
;MDLIAQLDTTSQRFSNCLAYVPLNQLSEITSALCLLIHHTKYQEEEKFAELNTRFIHIIEIVEDLMSVYKSNPVSEAEEVKW
;
A
#
# COMPACT_ATOMS: atom_id res chain seq x y z
N MET A 1 -22.29 -5.72 -0.22
CA MET A 1 -21.37 -4.61 -0.61
C MET A 1 -20.57 -5.08 -1.83
N ASP A 2 -20.11 -4.24 -2.76
CA ASP A 2 -19.27 -4.76 -3.88
C ASP A 2 -17.81 -4.93 -3.41
N LEU A 3 -17.45 -6.17 -3.09
CA LEU A 3 -16.12 -6.55 -2.60
C LEU A 3 -15.05 -6.44 -3.69
N ILE A 4 -15.41 -6.72 -4.94
CA ILE A 4 -14.48 -6.71 -6.07
C ILE A 4 -14.10 -5.26 -6.39
N ALA A 5 -15.09 -4.36 -6.43
CA ALA A 5 -14.83 -2.93 -6.64
C ALA A 5 -13.95 -2.32 -5.55
N GLN A 6 -14.13 -2.73 -4.29
CA GLN A 6 -13.27 -2.29 -3.18
C GLN A 6 -11.85 -2.85 -3.30
N LEU A 7 -11.72 -4.14 -3.59
CA LEU A 7 -10.41 -4.77 -3.80
C LEU A 7 -9.65 -4.09 -4.94
N ASP A 8 -10.31 -3.77 -6.04
CA ASP A 8 -9.73 -3.07 -7.18
C ASP A 8 -9.21 -1.67 -6.78
N THR A 9 -10.07 -0.87 -6.12
CA THR A 9 -9.71 0.46 -5.63
C THR A 9 -8.52 0.42 -4.68
N THR A 10 -8.55 -0.49 -3.70
CA THR A 10 -7.47 -0.67 -2.72
C THR A 10 -6.18 -1.12 -3.40
N SER A 11 -6.25 -2.08 -4.33
CA SER A 11 -5.09 -2.59 -5.07
C SER A 11 -4.45 -1.51 -5.94
N GLN A 12 -5.27 -0.67 -6.59
CA GLN A 12 -4.79 0.44 -7.41
C GLN A 12 -4.08 1.50 -6.57
N ARG A 13 -4.66 1.89 -5.41
CA ARG A 13 -3.99 2.80 -4.47
C ARG A 13 -2.65 2.21 -4.00
N PHE A 14 -2.63 0.94 -3.60
CA PHE A 14 -1.41 0.28 -3.19
C PHE A 14 -0.33 0.26 -4.29
N SER A 15 -0.71 -0.03 -5.54
CA SER A 15 0.23 -0.04 -6.67
C SER A 15 0.93 1.30 -6.87
N ASN A 16 0.24 2.42 -6.63
CA ASN A 16 0.84 3.76 -6.72
C ASN A 16 1.87 4.03 -5.62
N CYS A 17 1.74 3.33 -4.49
CA CYS A 17 2.55 3.51 -3.31
C CYS A 17 3.71 2.51 -3.20
N LEU A 18 3.71 1.46 -4.04
CA LEU A 18 4.61 0.30 -3.94
C LEU A 18 6.10 0.70 -3.89
N ALA A 19 6.50 1.71 -4.65
CA ALA A 19 7.88 2.19 -4.69
C ALA A 19 8.38 2.79 -3.36
N TYR A 20 7.47 3.18 -2.48
CA TYR A 20 7.76 3.82 -1.19
C TYR A 20 7.57 2.87 -0.01
N VAL A 21 7.15 1.63 -0.26
CA VAL A 21 7.01 0.60 0.77
C VAL A 21 8.40 0.12 1.18
N PRO A 22 8.75 0.12 2.48
CA PRO A 22 10.00 -0.45 2.96
C PRO A 22 10.14 -1.92 2.55
N LEU A 23 11.31 -2.30 2.01
CA LEU A 23 11.54 -3.67 1.51
C LEU A 23 11.26 -4.75 2.55
N ASN A 24 11.55 -4.48 3.83
CA ASN A 24 11.29 -5.39 4.94
C ASN A 24 9.79 -5.58 5.24
N GLN A 25 8.91 -4.72 4.73
CA GLN A 25 7.45 -4.77 4.92
C GLN A 25 6.71 -5.39 3.72
N LEU A 26 7.38 -5.53 2.56
CA LEU A 26 6.75 -6.05 1.33
C LEU A 26 6.14 -7.44 1.51
N SER A 27 6.81 -8.33 2.24
CA SER A 27 6.32 -9.69 2.53
C SER A 27 4.98 -9.68 3.26
N GLU A 28 4.85 -8.85 4.31
CA GLU A 28 3.65 -8.77 5.14
C GLU A 28 2.49 -8.15 4.34
N ILE A 29 2.78 -7.09 3.60
CA ILE A 29 1.79 -6.39 2.79
C ILE A 29 1.28 -7.25 1.63
N THR A 30 2.17 -7.95 0.93
CA THR A 30 1.76 -8.89 -0.12
C THR A 30 0.93 -10.06 0.44
N SER A 31 1.25 -10.53 1.64
CA SER A 31 0.45 -11.55 2.35
C SER A 31 -0.96 -11.03 2.69
N ALA A 32 -1.09 -9.80 3.16
CA ALA A 32 -2.38 -9.17 3.42
C ALA A 32 -3.21 -8.98 2.15
N LEU A 33 -2.59 -8.59 1.03
CA LEU A 33 -3.27 -8.50 -0.27
C LEU A 33 -3.80 -9.86 -0.75
N CYS A 34 -3.02 -10.93 -0.57
CA CYS A 34 -3.47 -12.29 -0.87
C CYS A 34 -4.69 -12.69 -0.03
N LEU A 35 -4.72 -12.33 1.25
CA LEU A 35 -5.87 -12.57 2.13
C LEU A 35 -7.10 -11.75 1.71
N LEU A 36 -6.93 -10.51 1.25
CA LEU A 36 -8.03 -9.72 0.68
C LEU A 36 -8.63 -10.40 -0.54
N ILE A 37 -7.79 -10.85 -1.48
CA ILE A 37 -8.24 -11.61 -2.67
C ILE A 37 -8.99 -12.87 -2.26
N HIS A 38 -8.48 -13.60 -1.26
CA HIS A 38 -9.13 -14.79 -0.73
C HIS A 38 -10.53 -14.46 -0.19
N HIS A 39 -10.63 -13.49 0.72
CA HIS A 39 -11.92 -13.12 1.33
C HIS A 39 -12.91 -12.59 0.29
N THR A 40 -12.46 -11.85 -0.74
CA THR A 40 -13.30 -11.46 -1.88
C THR A 40 -13.81 -12.68 -2.65
N LYS A 41 -12.93 -13.65 -2.96
CA LYS A 41 -13.30 -14.87 -3.70
C LYS A 41 -14.37 -15.70 -2.98
N TYR A 42 -14.27 -15.79 -1.66
CA TYR A 42 -15.20 -16.56 -0.82
C TYR A 42 -16.36 -15.73 -0.25
N GLN A 43 -16.48 -14.46 -0.65
CA GLN A 43 -17.51 -13.52 -0.17
C GLN A 43 -17.58 -13.40 1.36
N GLU A 44 -16.43 -13.47 2.03
CA GLU A 44 -16.32 -13.32 3.48
C GLU A 44 -16.35 -11.82 3.88
N GLU A 45 -17.52 -11.19 3.77
CA GLU A 45 -17.68 -9.73 3.89
C GLU A 45 -17.08 -9.12 5.17
N GLU A 46 -17.29 -9.73 6.34
CA GLU A 46 -16.80 -9.21 7.63
C GLU A 46 -15.26 -9.25 7.70
N LYS A 47 -14.67 -10.39 7.34
CA LYS A 47 -13.21 -10.57 7.32
C LYS A 47 -12.55 -9.66 6.28
N PHE A 48 -13.19 -9.52 5.12
CA PHE A 48 -12.75 -8.56 4.11
C PHE A 48 -12.78 -7.14 4.67
N ALA A 49 -13.88 -6.71 5.28
CA ALA A 49 -14.02 -5.34 5.78
C ALA A 49 -12.99 -5.00 6.87
N GLU A 50 -12.76 -5.91 7.82
CA GLU A 50 -11.73 -5.75 8.85
C GLU A 50 -10.33 -5.63 8.23
N LEU A 51 -9.97 -6.58 7.36
CA LEU A 51 -8.66 -6.61 6.73
C LEU A 51 -8.44 -5.42 5.79
N ASN A 52 -9.45 -5.06 5.00
CA ASN A 52 -9.38 -3.95 4.04
C ASN A 52 -9.23 -2.62 4.77
N THR A 53 -9.92 -2.45 5.90
CA THR A 53 -9.74 -1.26 6.75
C THR A 53 -8.29 -1.13 7.21
N ARG A 54 -7.70 -2.20 7.75
CA ARG A 54 -6.30 -2.20 8.19
C ARG A 54 -5.33 -1.95 7.03
N PHE A 55 -5.59 -2.54 5.88
CA PHE A 55 -4.75 -2.40 4.69
C PHE A 55 -4.79 -0.97 4.13
N ILE A 56 -5.96 -0.33 4.12
CA ILE A 56 -6.10 1.08 3.77
C ILE A 56 -5.26 1.98 4.68
N HIS A 57 -5.27 1.75 6.00
CA HIS A 57 -4.45 2.54 6.91
C HIS A 57 -2.95 2.40 6.62
N ILE A 58 -2.49 1.20 6.22
CA ILE A 58 -1.10 1.00 5.80
C ILE A 58 -0.81 1.80 4.53
N ILE A 59 -1.71 1.77 3.54
CA ILE A 59 -1.58 2.57 2.32
C ILE A 59 -1.46 4.05 2.66
N GLU A 60 -2.30 4.58 3.56
CA GLU A 60 -2.27 5.98 3.99
C GLU A 60 -0.93 6.37 4.62
N ILE A 61 -0.36 5.52 5.50
CA ILE A 61 0.97 5.75 6.07
C ILE A 61 2.04 5.81 4.97
N VAL A 62 1.96 4.95 3.95
CA VAL A 62 2.92 4.94 2.84
C VAL A 62 2.73 6.16 1.93
N GLU A 63 1.48 6.60 1.70
CA GLU A 63 1.15 7.83 0.97
C GLU A 63 1.73 9.07 1.70
N ASP A 64 1.63 9.11 3.03
CA ASP A 64 2.22 10.17 3.84
C ASP A 64 3.75 10.19 3.73
N LEU A 65 4.40 9.03 3.82
CA LEU A 65 5.85 8.92 3.62
C LEU A 65 6.26 9.36 2.21
N MET A 66 5.51 8.95 1.18
CA MET A 66 5.70 9.37 -0.20
C MET A 66 5.61 10.89 -0.33
N SER A 67 4.68 11.54 0.36
CA SER A 67 4.55 13.00 0.37
C SER A 67 5.82 13.67 0.93
N VAL A 68 6.39 13.10 2.02
CA VAL A 68 7.65 13.57 2.60
C VAL A 68 8.80 13.43 1.60
N TYR A 69 8.94 12.26 0.96
CA TYR A 69 9.99 12.05 -0.05
C TYR A 69 9.86 12.97 -1.26
N LYS A 70 8.63 13.26 -1.73
CA LYS A 70 8.39 14.18 -2.85
C LYS A 70 8.59 15.65 -2.46
N SER A 71 8.33 15.99 -1.20
CA SER A 71 8.48 17.36 -0.68
C SER A 71 9.91 17.71 -0.28
N ASN A 72 10.78 16.71 -0.11
CA ASN A 72 12.22 16.89 0.03
C ASN A 72 12.88 16.87 -1.36
N PRO A 73 13.21 18.03 -1.96
CA PRO A 73 14.24 18.05 -2.98
C PRO A 73 15.54 17.76 -2.25
N VAL A 74 15.90 16.49 -2.10
CA VAL A 74 17.30 16.17 -1.79
C VAL A 74 18.09 16.72 -2.96
N SER A 75 18.76 17.84 -2.68
CA SER A 75 19.73 18.51 -3.52
C SER A 75 20.61 17.48 -4.23
N GLU A 76 20.29 17.19 -5.50
CA GLU A 76 21.22 16.59 -6.45
C GLU A 76 22.34 17.60 -6.73
N ALA A 77 23.16 17.89 -5.72
CA ALA A 77 24.34 18.75 -5.81
C ALA A 77 25.22 18.57 -4.57
N GLU A 78 25.61 17.34 -4.24
CA GLU A 78 26.95 17.15 -3.67
C GLU A 78 27.80 16.45 -4.74
N GLU A 79 28.40 17.30 -5.58
CA GLU A 79 29.59 16.95 -6.36
C GLU A 79 30.62 16.36 -5.40
N VAL A 80 30.77 15.03 -5.42
CA VAL A 80 31.95 14.39 -4.84
C VAL A 80 33.13 14.74 -5.74
N LYS A 81 33.82 15.85 -5.43
CA LYS A 81 35.13 16.16 -6.01
C LYS A 81 36.17 15.21 -5.39
N TRP A 82 36.71 14.32 -6.21
CA TRP A 82 37.96 13.61 -5.95
C TRP A 82 39.14 14.43 -6.50
#